data_AF-A0A2A4MZY2-F1
#
_entry.id   AF-A0A2A4MZY2-F1
#
_cell.length_a   1.000
_cell.length_b   1.000
_cell.length_c   1.000
_cell.angle_alpha   90.00
_cell.angle_beta   90.00
_cell.angle_gamma   90.00
#
_symmetry.space_group_name_H-M   'P 1'
#
loop_
_entity.id
_entity.type
_entity.pdbx_description
1 polymer ?
#
loop_
_entity_poly.entity_id
_entity_poly.type
_entity_poly.pdbx_seq_one_letter_code
_entity_poly.pdbx_strand_id
1 'polypeptide(L)'
;MINENLNRASFYNERKSVQEAFGKYEIVTLPKGFNIFKLTKGAAEEHPKYGLSPWWSPVKPFKQDYEGALGRYQQAKLNKIDMSAMVRYMSAVCIDWNDLDNYVQVELTDSAKAYWGTFAPQSKFSSESYDLKVIRERKAQEKRVNGNAQLPNELGVLESWQLYIPNLKEEHVKRCQLINAHDMVALGMAFGFV
;
A
#
# COMPACT_ATOMS: atom_id res chain seq x y z
N MET A 1 23.57 -2.04 -4.54
CA MET A 1 22.55 -2.30 -3.52
C MET A 1 21.93 -0.98 -3.09
N ILE A 2 20.61 -0.88 -3.07
CA ILE A 2 19.85 0.30 -2.64
C ILE A 2 19.85 0.36 -1.11
N ASN A 3 20.17 1.54 -0.55
CA ASN A 3 20.24 1.80 0.90
C ASN A 3 21.19 0.85 1.67
N GLU A 4 22.36 0.54 1.13
CA GLU A 4 23.32 -0.39 1.75
C GLU A 4 23.64 -0.06 3.23
N ASN A 5 23.70 1.22 3.56
CA ASN A 5 24.03 1.69 4.91
C ASN A 5 22.83 1.79 5.87
N LEU A 6 21.62 1.38 5.43
CA LEU A 6 20.42 1.40 6.27
C LEU A 6 20.61 0.53 7.51
N ASN A 7 20.42 1.14 8.68
CA ASN A 7 20.56 0.49 9.97
C ASN A 7 19.51 1.04 10.95
N ARG A 8 19.44 0.49 12.18
CA ARG A 8 18.43 0.91 13.16
C ARG A 8 18.53 2.39 13.54
N ALA A 9 19.74 2.97 13.57
CA ALA A 9 19.90 4.39 13.85
C ALA A 9 19.37 5.26 12.70
N SER A 10 19.46 4.78 11.45
CA SER A 10 18.89 5.47 10.28
C SER A 10 17.39 5.73 10.41
N PHE A 11 16.65 4.88 11.14
CA PHE A 11 15.20 5.03 11.32
C PHE A 11 14.84 6.34 12.03
N TYR A 12 15.65 6.76 13.01
CA TYR A 12 15.41 8.00 13.76
C TYR A 12 15.73 9.27 12.96
N ASN A 13 16.37 9.14 11.80
CA ASN A 13 16.58 10.23 10.85
C ASN A 13 15.43 10.36 9.83
N GLU A 14 14.51 9.38 9.78
CA GLU A 14 13.32 9.48 8.94
C GLU A 14 12.36 10.53 9.48
N ARG A 15 11.39 10.94 8.64
CA ARG A 15 10.34 11.85 9.08
C ARG A 15 9.59 11.28 10.28
N LYS A 16 9.21 12.14 11.22
CA LYS A 16 8.46 11.74 12.43
C LYS A 16 7.21 10.91 12.09
N SER A 17 6.49 11.27 11.02
CA SER A 17 5.32 10.52 10.56
C SER A 17 5.64 9.09 10.11
N VAL A 18 6.84 8.82 9.60
CA VAL A 18 7.29 7.45 9.28
C VAL A 18 7.60 6.68 10.55
N GLN A 19 8.25 7.34 11.51
CA GLN A 19 8.56 6.75 12.80
C GLN A 19 7.29 6.37 13.56
N GLU A 20 6.29 7.26 13.55
CA GLU A 20 4.98 7.07 14.18
C GLU A 20 4.09 6.08 13.40
N ALA A 21 4.30 5.94 12.09
CA ALA A 21 3.53 4.99 11.28
C ALA A 21 3.84 3.54 11.64
N PHE A 22 5.08 3.21 12.01
CA PHE A 22 5.44 1.84 12.40
C PHE A 22 5.13 1.56 13.87
N GLY A 23 4.39 0.48 14.13
CA GLY A 23 4.24 -0.07 15.48
C GLY A 23 5.44 -0.93 15.89
N LYS A 24 5.83 -1.85 15.00
CA LYS A 24 7.03 -2.69 15.12
C LYS A 24 7.69 -2.76 13.75
N TYR A 25 9.02 -2.70 13.71
CA TYR A 25 9.77 -2.86 12.47
C TYR A 25 11.07 -3.64 12.67
N GLU A 26 11.51 -4.28 11.60
CA GLU A 26 12.84 -4.83 11.43
C GLU A 26 13.46 -4.33 10.12
N ILE A 27 14.77 -4.50 9.96
CA ILE A 27 15.45 -4.21 8.70
C ILE A 27 15.61 -5.50 7.93
N VAL A 28 15.19 -5.48 6.67
CA VAL A 28 15.24 -6.64 5.80
C VAL A 28 16.01 -6.30 4.52
N THR A 29 16.65 -7.32 3.95
CA THR A 29 17.26 -7.24 2.63
C THR A 29 16.30 -7.89 1.62
N LEU A 30 15.85 -7.10 0.66
CA LEU A 30 15.08 -7.54 -0.49
C LEU A 30 16.06 -7.89 -1.62
N PRO A 31 15.94 -9.06 -2.25
CA PRO A 31 16.80 -9.42 -3.36
C PRO A 31 16.51 -8.58 -4.60
N LYS A 32 17.46 -8.51 -5.54
CA LYS A 32 17.20 -8.02 -6.89
C LYS A 32 16.09 -8.85 -7.54
N GLY A 33 15.21 -8.21 -8.32
CA GLY A 33 14.06 -8.87 -8.93
C GLY A 33 12.86 -9.05 -7.98
N PHE A 34 12.94 -8.52 -6.75
CA PHE A 34 11.82 -8.59 -5.82
C PHE A 34 10.67 -7.71 -6.31
N ASN A 35 9.48 -8.30 -6.39
CA ASN A 35 8.28 -7.64 -6.90
C ASN A 35 7.50 -7.02 -5.74
N ILE A 36 7.27 -5.71 -5.84
CA ILE A 36 6.50 -4.93 -4.88
C ILE A 36 5.33 -4.27 -5.58
N PHE A 37 4.24 -4.06 -4.85
CA PHE A 37 3.04 -3.40 -5.36
C PHE A 37 2.52 -2.37 -4.38
N LYS A 38 1.67 -1.50 -4.90
CA LYS A 38 0.77 -0.68 -4.10
C LYS A 38 -0.50 -0.40 -4.88
N LEU A 39 -1.56 -0.07 -4.14
CA LEU A 39 -2.69 0.61 -4.74
C LEU A 39 -2.52 2.11 -4.55
N THR A 40 -2.80 2.89 -5.59
CA THR A 40 -2.71 4.35 -5.52
C THR A 40 -3.55 4.99 -6.60
N LYS A 41 -3.86 6.28 -6.41
CA LYS A 41 -4.23 7.18 -7.48
C LYS A 41 -3.14 7.23 -8.55
N GLY A 42 -3.52 6.93 -9.80
CA GLY A 42 -2.64 6.99 -10.96
C GLY A 42 -1.50 5.96 -10.96
N ALA A 43 -0.38 6.31 -11.60
CA ALA A 43 0.69 5.35 -11.90
C ALA A 43 1.82 5.29 -10.86
N ALA A 44 1.65 5.84 -9.66
CA ALA A 44 2.71 5.99 -8.66
C ALA A 44 3.97 6.68 -9.23
N GLU A 45 3.81 7.82 -9.89
CA GLU A 45 4.90 8.55 -10.54
C GLU A 45 5.95 9.07 -9.54
N GLU A 46 7.18 9.22 -10.02
CA GLU A 46 8.26 9.80 -9.23
C GLU A 46 7.99 11.28 -8.96
N HIS A 47 8.09 11.68 -7.69
CA HIS A 47 8.01 13.09 -7.32
C HIS A 47 9.38 13.77 -7.52
N PRO A 48 9.47 14.92 -8.21
CA PRO A 48 10.76 15.57 -8.54
C PRO A 48 11.70 15.80 -7.35
N LYS A 49 11.13 16.06 -6.16
CA LYS A 49 11.87 16.29 -4.92
C LYS A 49 12.07 15.05 -4.05
N TYR A 50 11.17 14.08 -4.11
CA TYR A 50 11.06 13.03 -3.09
C TYR A 50 11.31 11.63 -3.63
N GLY A 51 11.48 11.47 -4.95
CA GLY A 51 11.58 10.17 -5.57
C GLY A 51 10.23 9.47 -5.63
N LEU A 52 10.28 8.14 -5.78
CA LEU A 52 9.10 7.31 -5.65
C LEU A 52 8.63 7.26 -4.20
N SER A 53 7.33 7.04 -4.03
CA SER A 53 6.80 6.76 -2.70
C SER A 53 7.57 5.58 -2.08
N PRO A 54 8.01 5.67 -0.81
CA PRO A 54 8.78 4.61 -0.17
C PRO A 54 7.91 3.45 0.34
N TRP A 55 6.58 3.65 0.42
CA TRP A 55 5.63 2.69 0.97
C TRP A 55 5.11 1.72 -0.09
N TRP A 56 5.39 0.43 0.11
CA TRP A 56 5.02 -0.68 -0.77
C TRP A 56 4.68 -1.94 0.01
N SER A 57 4.04 -2.91 -0.65
CA SER A 57 3.77 -4.24 -0.13
C SER A 57 4.33 -5.31 -1.08
N PRO A 58 4.63 -6.52 -0.60
CA PRO A 58 5.19 -7.56 -1.45
C PRO A 58 4.11 -8.19 -2.35
N VAL A 59 4.41 -8.48 -3.61
CA VAL A 59 3.45 -9.13 -4.52
C VAL A 59 3.17 -10.58 -4.10
N LYS A 60 4.24 -11.29 -3.72
CA LYS A 60 4.20 -12.66 -3.23
C LYS A 60 4.30 -12.68 -1.70
N PRO A 61 3.93 -13.78 -1.04
CA PRO A 61 4.18 -13.94 0.38
C PRO A 61 5.63 -13.64 0.76
N PHE A 62 5.83 -12.87 1.83
CA PHE A 62 7.14 -12.49 2.32
C PHE A 62 7.12 -12.37 3.86
N LYS A 63 7.97 -13.18 4.50
CA LYS A 63 8.07 -13.27 5.95
C LYS A 63 6.70 -13.45 6.61
N GLN A 64 6.26 -12.50 7.44
CA GLN A 64 5.00 -12.54 8.17
C GLN A 64 3.76 -12.22 7.31
N ASP A 65 3.93 -11.63 6.12
CA ASP A 65 2.84 -11.49 5.16
C ASP A 65 2.75 -12.77 4.32
N TYR A 66 1.84 -13.67 4.69
CA TYR A 66 1.66 -14.96 4.02
C TYR A 66 0.84 -14.87 2.73
N GLU A 67 0.36 -13.68 2.36
CA GLU A 67 -0.63 -13.52 1.29
C GLU A 67 -0.13 -12.64 0.14
N GLY A 68 0.49 -11.50 0.44
CA GLY A 68 0.89 -10.52 -0.57
C GLY A 68 -0.30 -10.06 -1.45
N ALA A 69 -0.02 -9.49 -2.62
CA ALA A 69 -1.07 -9.07 -3.57
C ALA A 69 -2.01 -10.21 -3.97
N LEU A 70 -1.46 -11.42 -4.18
CA LEU A 70 -2.20 -12.58 -4.64
C LEU A 70 -3.29 -13.01 -3.64
N GLY A 71 -2.96 -13.08 -2.35
CA GLY A 71 -3.95 -13.41 -1.33
C GLY A 71 -4.98 -12.30 -1.14
N ARG A 72 -4.60 -11.01 -1.25
CA ARG A 72 -5.57 -9.89 -1.20
C ARG A 72 -6.60 -9.99 -2.33
N TYR A 73 -6.15 -10.34 -3.54
CA TYR A 73 -7.05 -10.58 -4.67
C TYR A 73 -8.04 -11.73 -4.40
N GLN A 74 -7.54 -12.86 -3.89
CA GLN A 74 -8.38 -14.01 -3.56
C GLN A 74 -9.41 -13.68 -2.47
N GLN A 75 -8.99 -12.96 -1.42
CA GLN A 75 -9.89 -12.45 -0.37
C GLN A 75 -10.98 -11.54 -0.95
N ALA A 76 -10.61 -10.60 -1.83
CA ALA A 76 -11.57 -9.73 -2.48
C ALA A 76 -12.62 -10.53 -3.27
N LYS A 77 -12.18 -11.51 -4.07
CA LYS A 77 -13.06 -12.41 -4.83
C LYS A 77 -14.01 -13.21 -3.92
N LEU A 78 -13.50 -13.79 -2.83
CA LEU A 78 -14.30 -14.55 -1.88
C LEU A 78 -15.38 -13.69 -1.20
N ASN A 79 -15.02 -12.45 -0.87
CA ASN A 79 -15.92 -11.48 -0.24
C ASN A 79 -16.82 -10.75 -1.23
N LYS A 80 -16.71 -11.03 -2.54
CA LYS A 80 -17.47 -10.36 -3.62
C LYS A 80 -17.32 -8.83 -3.61
N ILE A 81 -16.11 -8.37 -3.29
CA ILE A 81 -15.69 -6.96 -3.36
C ILE A 81 -14.51 -6.83 -4.30
N ASP A 82 -14.15 -5.61 -4.67
CA ASP A 82 -12.95 -5.37 -5.46
C ASP A 82 -11.67 -5.32 -4.58
N MET A 83 -10.51 -5.36 -5.24
CA MET A 83 -9.22 -5.38 -4.56
C MET A 83 -8.96 -4.06 -3.82
N SER A 84 -9.47 -2.94 -4.33
CA SER A 84 -9.35 -1.62 -3.69
C SER A 84 -10.02 -1.59 -2.32
N ALA A 85 -11.28 -2.03 -2.24
CA ALA A 85 -12.04 -2.16 -1.01
C ALA A 85 -11.34 -3.12 -0.04
N MET A 86 -10.89 -4.29 -0.51
CA MET A 86 -10.19 -5.27 0.33
C MET A 86 -8.89 -4.70 0.93
N VAL A 87 -8.05 -4.06 0.12
CA VAL A 87 -6.79 -3.45 0.58
C VAL A 87 -7.04 -2.31 1.58
N ARG A 88 -8.18 -1.62 1.49
CA ARG A 88 -8.53 -0.57 2.46
C ARG A 88 -8.73 -1.09 3.88
N TYR A 89 -9.24 -2.32 4.06
CA TYR A 89 -9.33 -2.94 5.40
C TYR A 89 -7.94 -3.23 5.98
N MET A 90 -6.93 -3.40 5.12
CA MET A 90 -5.58 -3.88 5.45
C MET A 90 -4.51 -2.83 5.12
N SER A 91 -4.88 -1.57 5.06
CA SER A 91 -3.96 -0.44 4.89
C SER A 91 -4.45 0.75 5.71
N ALA A 92 -3.53 1.44 6.37
CA ALA A 92 -3.83 2.65 7.12
C ALA A 92 -3.80 3.89 6.22
N VAL A 93 -4.59 3.86 5.12
CA VAL A 93 -4.68 4.95 4.14
C VAL A 93 -6.10 5.52 4.11
N CYS A 94 -6.24 6.74 4.62
CA CYS A 94 -7.52 7.45 4.69
C CYS A 94 -8.17 7.60 3.30
N ILE A 95 -9.50 7.59 3.27
CA ILE A 95 -10.29 7.71 2.03
C ILE A 95 -10.02 9.03 1.30
N ASP A 96 -9.82 10.11 2.06
CA ASP A 96 -9.55 11.45 1.55
C ASP A 96 -8.10 11.65 1.09
N TRP A 97 -7.20 10.69 1.34
CA TRP A 97 -5.80 10.76 0.88
C TRP A 97 -5.59 10.11 -0.47
N ASN A 98 -6.28 9.00 -0.73
CA ASN A 98 -6.02 8.19 -1.92
C ASN A 98 -7.28 7.40 -2.31
N ASP A 99 -7.64 7.39 -3.58
CA ASP A 99 -8.78 6.60 -4.05
C ASP A 99 -8.46 5.11 -4.20
N LEU A 100 -7.17 4.72 -4.23
CA LEU A 100 -6.69 3.35 -4.43
C LEU A 100 -7.24 2.70 -5.72
N ASP A 101 -7.36 3.49 -6.79
CA ASP A 101 -8.01 3.10 -8.05
C ASP A 101 -7.12 2.27 -8.98
N ASN A 102 -5.80 2.28 -8.79
CA ASN A 102 -4.86 1.55 -9.63
C ASN A 102 -3.94 0.65 -8.80
N TYR A 103 -3.85 -0.62 -9.20
CA TYR A 103 -2.80 -1.55 -8.83
C TYR A 103 -1.54 -1.25 -9.65
N VAL A 104 -0.46 -0.89 -8.96
CA VAL A 104 0.85 -0.64 -9.55
C VAL A 104 1.84 -1.68 -9.03
N GLN A 105 2.44 -2.44 -9.93
CA GLN A 105 3.51 -3.38 -9.63
C GLN A 105 4.82 -2.93 -10.26
N VAL A 106 5.89 -3.00 -9.48
CA VAL A 106 7.25 -2.76 -9.94
C VAL A 106 8.19 -3.86 -9.44
N GLU A 107 9.30 -4.03 -10.15
CA GLU A 107 10.38 -4.96 -9.79
C GLU A 107 11.63 -4.17 -9.43
N LEU A 108 12.29 -4.52 -8.32
CA LEU A 108 13.56 -3.90 -7.94
C LEU A 108 14.69 -4.28 -8.90
N THR A 109 15.40 -3.30 -9.46
CA THR A 109 16.51 -3.52 -10.42
C THR A 109 17.82 -3.94 -9.74
N ASP A 110 17.91 -3.75 -8.43
CA ASP A 110 19.01 -4.17 -7.55
C ASP A 110 18.44 -4.60 -6.19
N SER A 111 19.26 -5.31 -5.39
CA SER A 111 18.95 -5.60 -3.99
C SER A 111 18.75 -4.32 -3.18
N ALA A 112 17.87 -4.34 -2.18
CA ALA A 112 17.55 -3.18 -1.36
C ALA A 112 17.46 -3.52 0.13
N LYS A 113 17.88 -2.60 1.00
CA LYS A 113 17.47 -2.63 2.41
C LYS A 113 16.23 -1.77 2.64
N ALA A 114 15.32 -2.29 3.45
CA ALA A 114 14.03 -1.67 3.77
C ALA A 114 13.68 -1.87 5.24
N TYR A 115 12.82 -1.00 5.78
CA TYR A 115 12.10 -1.32 7.01
C TYR A 115 10.89 -2.20 6.65
N TRP A 116 10.68 -3.25 7.42
CA TRP A 116 9.57 -4.17 7.31
C TRP A 116 8.85 -4.24 8.64
N GLY A 117 7.55 -3.97 8.64
CA GLY A 117 6.84 -3.83 9.90
C GLY A 117 5.34 -3.69 9.76
N THR A 118 4.68 -3.71 10.91
CA THR A 118 3.26 -3.38 11.03
C THR A 118 3.09 -1.88 11.18
N PHE A 119 1.93 -1.38 10.79
CA PHE A 119 1.60 0.03 10.89
C PHE A 119 0.47 0.29 11.88
N ALA A 120 0.40 1.52 12.38
CA ALA A 120 -0.68 1.96 13.25
C ALA A 120 -2.00 2.09 12.46
N PRO A 121 -3.13 1.64 13.01
CA PRO A 121 -4.44 1.93 12.43
C PRO A 121 -4.67 3.43 12.28
N GLN A 122 -5.51 3.81 11.32
CA GLN A 122 -5.88 5.21 11.10
C GLN A 122 -7.39 5.38 10.95
N SER A 123 -7.89 6.54 11.36
CA SER A 123 -9.26 6.94 11.07
C SER A 123 -9.54 6.89 9.58
N LYS A 124 -10.75 6.48 9.21
CA LYS A 124 -11.21 6.41 7.80
C LYS A 124 -11.02 7.72 7.03
N PHE A 125 -11.11 8.85 7.74
CA PHE A 125 -10.85 10.19 7.22
C PHE A 125 -9.79 10.88 8.08
N SER A 126 -8.97 11.72 7.44
CA SER A 126 -7.80 12.34 8.09
C SER A 126 -8.12 13.40 9.16
N SER A 127 -9.36 13.88 9.20
CA SER A 127 -9.81 14.86 10.18
C SER A 127 -11.26 14.63 10.57
N GLU A 128 -11.62 14.94 11.81
CA GLU A 128 -13.03 14.99 12.22
C GLU A 128 -13.74 16.20 11.63
N SER A 129 -15.03 16.07 11.36
CA SER A 129 -15.87 17.20 10.95
C SER A 129 -17.30 16.99 11.44
N TYR A 130 -17.86 18.04 12.03
CA TYR A 130 -19.24 18.09 12.53
C TYR A 130 -20.18 18.84 11.57
N ASP A 131 -19.66 19.32 10.43
CA ASP A 131 -20.45 19.97 9.40
C ASP A 131 -21.24 18.93 8.60
N LEU A 132 -22.57 19.05 8.60
CA LEU A 132 -23.48 18.14 7.90
C LEU A 132 -23.21 18.03 6.39
N LYS A 133 -22.74 19.10 5.75
CA LYS A 133 -22.40 19.09 4.32
C LYS A 133 -21.16 18.22 4.07
N VAL A 134 -20.10 18.43 4.87
CA VAL A 134 -18.86 17.64 4.79
C VAL A 134 -19.15 16.17 5.10
N ILE A 135 -19.98 15.89 6.10
CA ILE A 135 -20.38 14.51 6.44
C ILE A 135 -21.10 13.84 5.25
N ARG A 136 -22.00 14.55 4.55
CA ARG A 136 -22.69 14.02 3.36
C ARG A 136 -21.72 13.74 2.21
N GLU A 137 -20.80 14.66 1.94
CA GLU A 137 -19.76 14.49 0.91
C GLU A 137 -18.86 13.29 1.21
N ARG A 138 -18.44 13.12 2.46
CA ARG A 138 -17.64 11.96 2.91
C ARG A 138 -18.38 10.64 2.75
N LYS A 139 -19.68 10.57 3.09
CA LYS A 139 -20.49 9.37 2.86
C LYS A 139 -20.61 9.02 1.38
N ALA A 140 -20.75 10.03 0.52
CA ALA A 140 -20.79 9.82 -0.93
C ALA A 140 -19.44 9.33 -1.47
N GLN A 141 -18.33 9.90 -0.98
CA GLN A 141 -16.98 9.46 -1.32
C GLN A 141 -16.74 8.02 -0.85
N GLU A 142 -17.09 7.68 0.38
CA GLU A 142 -16.98 6.34 0.94
C GLU A 142 -17.69 5.30 0.06
N LYS A 143 -18.96 5.58 -0.32
CA LYS A 143 -19.72 4.71 -1.21
C LYS A 143 -19.06 4.56 -2.59
N ARG A 144 -18.43 5.61 -3.10
CA ARG A 144 -17.72 5.56 -4.38
C ARG A 144 -16.48 4.67 -4.32
N VAL A 145 -15.66 4.81 -3.28
CA VAL A 145 -14.37 4.11 -3.20
C VAL A 145 -14.48 2.66 -2.71
N ASN A 146 -15.53 2.34 -1.95
CA ASN A 146 -15.71 1.00 -1.38
C ASN A 146 -16.73 0.17 -2.14
N GLY A 147 -17.40 0.76 -3.12
CA GLY A 147 -18.53 0.16 -3.81
C GLY A 147 -19.61 -0.25 -2.80
N ASN A 148 -19.80 -1.56 -2.65
CA ASN A 148 -20.78 -2.16 -1.73
C ASN A 148 -20.17 -2.62 -0.39
N ALA A 149 -18.87 -2.43 -0.17
CA ALA A 149 -18.21 -2.85 1.06
C ALA A 149 -18.45 -1.84 2.20
N GLN A 150 -18.75 -2.34 3.40
CA GLN A 150 -18.87 -1.50 4.60
C GLN A 150 -17.52 -1.44 5.32
N LEU A 151 -16.82 -0.31 5.22
CA LEU A 151 -15.55 -0.16 5.92
C LEU A 151 -15.75 0.14 7.42
N PRO A 152 -14.86 -0.36 8.30
CA PRO A 152 -14.77 0.07 9.69
C PRO A 152 -14.38 1.55 9.78
N ASN A 153 -14.71 2.20 10.91
CA ASN A 153 -14.29 3.59 11.16
C ASN A 153 -12.77 3.73 11.31
N GLU A 154 -12.09 2.67 11.71
CA GLU A 154 -10.63 2.56 11.76
C GLU A 154 -10.15 1.61 10.66
N LEU A 155 -9.22 2.06 9.84
CA LEU A 155 -8.58 1.31 8.77
C LEU A 155 -7.27 0.71 9.27
N GLY A 156 -6.85 -0.42 8.70
CA GLY A 156 -5.63 -1.08 9.12
C GLY A 156 -5.75 -1.84 10.45
N VAL A 157 -6.97 -2.17 10.86
CA VAL A 157 -7.26 -2.93 12.10
C VAL A 157 -6.87 -4.40 11.99
N LEU A 158 -6.81 -4.93 10.77
CA LEU A 158 -6.27 -6.26 10.52
C LEU A 158 -4.75 -6.18 10.47
N GLU A 159 -4.08 -7.04 11.23
CA GLU A 159 -2.62 -7.11 11.22
C GLU A 159 -2.14 -7.31 9.78
N SER A 160 -1.35 -6.34 9.33
CA SER A 160 -0.83 -6.27 7.97
C SER A 160 0.55 -5.65 8.03
N TRP A 161 1.38 -6.07 7.07
CA TRP A 161 2.79 -5.75 7.05
C TRP A 161 3.13 -4.96 5.80
N GLN A 162 4.04 -4.00 5.95
CA GLN A 162 4.40 -3.08 4.88
C GLN A 162 5.90 -2.83 4.82
N LEU A 163 6.39 -2.61 3.60
CA LEU A 163 7.76 -2.19 3.33
C LEU A 163 7.82 -0.66 3.27
N TYR A 164 8.87 -0.12 3.90
CA TYR A 164 9.34 1.24 3.65
C TYR A 164 10.76 1.17 3.09
N ILE A 165 10.90 1.54 1.81
CA ILE A 165 12.18 1.56 1.10
C ILE A 165 12.58 3.04 0.93
N PRO A 166 13.43 3.61 1.80
CA PRO A 166 13.80 5.02 1.71
C PRO A 166 14.52 5.33 0.40
N ASN A 167 14.44 6.58 -0.07
CA ASN A 167 15.16 7.05 -1.26
C ASN A 167 14.96 6.19 -2.52
N LEU A 168 13.81 5.54 -2.65
CA LEU A 168 13.46 4.81 -3.87
C LEU A 168 13.25 5.80 -5.02
N LYS A 169 13.70 5.44 -6.21
CA LYS A 169 13.68 6.29 -7.42
C LYS A 169 13.27 5.47 -8.62
N GLU A 170 12.89 6.14 -9.71
CA GLU A 170 12.49 5.44 -10.94
C GLU A 170 13.62 4.53 -11.49
N GLU A 171 14.89 4.95 -11.39
CA GLU A 171 16.06 4.16 -11.82
C GLU A 171 16.24 2.84 -11.02
N HIS A 172 15.68 2.76 -9.82
CA HIS A 172 15.76 1.59 -8.94
C HIS A 172 14.70 0.52 -9.25
N VAL A 173 13.77 0.82 -10.14
CA VAL A 173 12.62 -0.04 -10.41
C VAL A 173 12.38 -0.25 -11.90
N LYS A 174 11.82 -1.40 -12.24
CA LYS A 174 11.23 -1.67 -13.55
C LYS A 174 9.71 -1.69 -13.38
N ARG A 175 9.01 -0.84 -14.12
CA ARG A 175 7.54 -0.84 -14.16
C ARG A 175 7.04 -2.13 -14.80
N CYS A 176 6.18 -2.87 -14.10
CA CYS A 176 5.69 -4.17 -14.56
C CYS A 176 4.22 -4.11 -14.97
N GLN A 177 3.35 -3.59 -14.10
CA GLN A 177 1.90 -3.56 -14.33
C GLN A 177 1.27 -2.28 -13.79
N LEU A 178 0.27 -1.80 -14.52
CA LEU A 178 -0.67 -0.76 -14.12
C LEU A 178 -2.06 -1.24 -14.50
N ILE A 179 -2.88 -1.57 -13.51
CA ILE A 179 -4.20 -2.18 -13.71
C ILE A 179 -5.21 -1.45 -12.84
N ASN A 180 -6.41 -1.21 -13.35
CA ASN A 180 -7.49 -0.66 -12.53
C ASN A 180 -7.81 -1.64 -11.39
N ALA A 181 -7.72 -1.18 -10.14
CA ALA A 181 -7.91 -1.99 -8.93
C ALA A 181 -9.36 -2.48 -8.74
N HIS A 182 -10.31 -1.90 -9.49
CA HIS A 182 -11.71 -2.33 -9.54
C HIS A 182 -11.96 -3.39 -10.63
N ASP A 183 -11.02 -3.59 -11.56
CA ASP A 183 -11.12 -4.60 -12.62
C ASP A 183 -10.58 -5.96 -12.13
N MET A 184 -11.45 -6.70 -11.46
CA MET A 184 -11.13 -8.03 -10.90
C MET A 184 -10.82 -9.08 -11.97
N VAL A 185 -11.19 -8.85 -13.23
CA VAL A 185 -10.90 -9.76 -14.35
C VAL A 185 -9.48 -9.51 -14.85
N ALA A 186 -9.12 -8.24 -15.11
CA ALA A 186 -7.76 -7.88 -15.50
C ALA A 186 -6.72 -8.25 -14.42
N LEU A 187 -7.04 -8.00 -13.14
CA LEU A 187 -6.20 -8.45 -12.02
C LEU A 187 -6.07 -9.98 -11.99
N GLY A 188 -7.17 -10.69 -12.24
CA GLY A 188 -7.16 -12.16 -12.29
C GLY A 188 -6.23 -12.72 -13.35
N MET A 189 -6.26 -12.16 -14.57
CA MET A 189 -5.35 -12.52 -15.66
C MET A 189 -3.89 -12.21 -15.29
N ALA A 190 -3.64 -11.02 -14.73
CA ALA A 190 -2.31 -10.58 -14.33
C ALA A 190 -1.69 -11.47 -13.23
N PHE A 191 -2.52 -12.02 -12.36
CA PHE A 191 -2.13 -12.96 -11.32
C PHE A 191 -2.15 -14.44 -11.76
N GLY A 192 -2.57 -14.74 -13.00
CA GLY A 192 -2.62 -16.10 -13.55
C GLY A 192 -3.75 -16.97 -13.00
N PHE A 193 -4.85 -16.37 -12.55
CA PHE A 193 -6.05 -17.07 -12.05
C PHE A 193 -7.18 -17.21 -13.07
N VAL A 194 -7.09 -16.49 -14.20
CA VAL A 194 -8.08 -16.45 -15.28
C VAL A 194 -7.37 -16.57 -16.61
#